data_AF-A0A2H5AXJ2-F1
#
_entry.id   AF-A0A2H5AXJ2-F1
#
_cell.length_a   1.000
_cell.length_b   1.000
_cell.length_c   1.000
_cell.angle_alpha   90.00
_cell.angle_beta   90.00
_cell.angle_gamma   90.00
#
_symmetry.space_group_name_H-M   'P 1'
#
loop_
_entity.id
_entity.type
_entity.pdbx_description
1 polymer ?
#
loop_
_entity_poly.entity_id
_entity_poly.type
_entity_poly.pdbx_seq_one_letter_code
_entity_poly.pdbx_strand_id
1 'polypeptide(L)' 'MSIGPGLAGMPMEEWKIRTAKGREYAFDSEEEARSALRDYGEGSTLWKRKAYRGIANVSMSPKGWTQVD' A
#
# COMPACT_ATOMS: atom_id res chain seq x y z
N MET A 1 -2.67 0.10 31.34
CA MET A 1 -3.10 -0.07 29.93
C MET A 1 -2.18 -1.09 29.28
N SER A 2 -2.63 -2.33 29.13
CA SER A 2 -1.86 -3.40 28.51
C SER A 2 -1.80 -3.16 27.00
N ILE A 3 -0.66 -2.69 26.49
CA ILE A 3 -0.35 -2.77 25.06
C ILE A 3 0.04 -4.23 24.81
N GLY A 4 -0.94 -5.07 24.47
CA GLY A 4 -0.67 -6.46 24.10
C GLY A 4 0.22 -6.52 22.85
N PRO A 5 1.09 -7.55 22.71
CA PRO A 5 2.02 -7.69 21.57
C PRO A 5 1.33 -8.06 20.24
N GLY A 6 0.01 -7.85 20.10
CA GLY A 6 -0.84 -8.54 19.13
C GLY A 6 -0.88 -8.01 17.70
N LEU A 7 -0.12 -6.97 17.33
CA LEU A 7 -0.12 -6.41 15.96
C LEU A 7 1.28 -6.11 15.40
N ALA A 8 2.34 -6.35 16.17
CA ALA A 8 3.71 -6.20 15.70
C ALA A 8 4.11 -7.46 14.92
N GLY A 9 4.10 -7.38 13.59
CA GLY A 9 4.63 -8.44 12.73
C GLY A 9 3.68 -9.01 11.68
N MET A 10 2.41 -8.58 11.63
CA MET A 10 1.53 -8.98 10.52
C MET A 10 1.91 -8.18 9.26
N PRO A 11 2.28 -8.84 8.15
CA PRO A 11 2.50 -8.14 6.89
C PRO A 11 1.18 -7.50 6.45
N MET A 12 1.18 -6.17 6.31
CA MET A 12 0.08 -5.44 5.69
C MET A 12 0.43 -5.19 4.23
N GLU A 13 -0.52 -5.45 3.35
CA GLU A 13 -0.39 -5.11 1.95
C GLU A 13 -0.78 -3.65 1.78
N GLU A 14 0.17 -2.83 1.36
CA GLU A 14 -0.09 -1.44 1.00
C GLU A 14 -0.23 -1.34 -0.52
N TRP A 15 -1.22 -0.57 -0.93
CA TRP A 15 -1.55 -0.34 -2.32
C TRP A 15 -1.36 1.13 -2.64
N LYS A 16 -0.95 1.44 -3.85
CA LYS A 16 -0.98 2.82 -4.35
C LYS A 16 -1.28 2.87 -5.83
N ILE A 17 -1.86 3.97 -6.26
CA ILE A 17 -2.06 4.30 -7.66
C ILE A 17 -1.10 5.44 -8.00
N ARG A 18 -0.41 5.31 -9.13
CA ARG A 18 0.37 6.39 -9.72
C ARG A 18 -0.29 6.81 -11.02
N THR A 19 -0.84 8.01 -11.04
CA THR A 19 -1.50 8.59 -12.22
C THR A 19 -0.49 8.93 -13.31
N ALA A 20 -0.95 9.09 -14.56
CA ALA A 20 -0.12 9.53 -15.69
C ALA A 20 0.58 10.90 -15.44
N LYS A 21 -0.01 11.74 -14.58
CA LYS A 21 0.54 13.04 -14.15
C LYS A 21 1.60 12.91 -13.05
N GLY A 22 1.94 11.69 -12.64
CA GLY A 22 2.92 11.40 -11.59
C GLY A 22 2.40 11.57 -10.16
N ARG A 23 1.10 11.81 -9.94
CA ARG A 23 0.52 11.85 -8.59
C ARG A 23 0.35 10.45 -8.04
N GLU A 24 0.64 10.29 -6.75
CA GLU A 24 0.55 9.03 -6.02
C GLU A 24 -0.56 9.08 -4.96
N TYR A 25 -1.38 8.04 -4.88
CA TYR A 25 -2.47 7.89 -3.93
C TYR A 25 -2.36 6.54 -3.25
N ALA A 26 -2.32 6.50 -1.91
CA ALA A 26 -2.20 5.27 -1.14
C ALA A 26 -3.59 4.72 -0.75
N PHE A 27 -3.68 3.40 -0.67
CA PHE A 27 -4.88 2.64 -0.33
C PHE A 27 -4.51 1.47 0.59
N ASP A 28 -5.43 1.14 1.49
CA ASP A 28 -5.25 0.07 2.47
C ASP A 28 -5.65 -1.32 1.92
N SER A 29 -6.36 -1.38 0.78
CA SER A 29 -6.86 -2.62 0.17
C SER A 29 -6.72 -2.65 -1.36
N GLU A 30 -6.55 -3.86 -1.92
CA GLU A 30 -6.50 -4.07 -3.38
C GLU A 30 -7.80 -3.61 -4.06
N GLU A 31 -8.94 -3.96 -3.47
CA GLU A 31 -10.26 -3.73 -4.07
C GLU A 31 -10.56 -2.23 -4.19
N GLU A 32 -10.26 -1.45 -3.15
CA GLU A 32 -10.36 0.01 -3.18
C GLU A 32 -9.42 0.62 -4.23
N ALA A 33 -8.18 0.15 -4.28
CA ALA A 33 -7.20 0.66 -5.23
C ALA A 33 -7.58 0.34 -6.69
N ARG A 34 -8.09 -0.87 -6.98
CA ARG A 34 -8.59 -1.22 -8.32
C ARG A 34 -9.84 -0.46 -8.69
N SER A 35 -10.77 -0.29 -7.75
CA SER A 35 -11.99 0.49 -7.97
C SER A 35 -11.63 1.94 -8.32
N ALA A 36 -10.75 2.55 -7.53
CA ALA A 36 -10.30 3.91 -7.74
C ALA A 36 -9.44 4.09 -9.00
N LEU A 37 -8.67 3.07 -9.42
CA LEU A 37 -7.84 3.12 -10.63
C LEU A 37 -8.66 3.49 -11.87
N ARG A 38 -9.90 2.96 -11.96
CA ARG A 38 -10.83 3.25 -13.05
C ARG A 38 -11.25 4.72 -13.07
N ASP A 39 -11.30 5.36 -11.92
CA ASP A 39 -11.65 6.77 -11.74
C ASP A 39 -10.48 7.72 -12.08
N TYR A 40 -9.23 7.27 -11.85
CA TYR A 40 -8.03 8.07 -12.17
C TYR A 40 -7.68 8.14 -13.67
N GLY A 41 -8.36 7.34 -14.51
CA GLY A 41 -8.26 7.40 -15.96
C GLY A 41 -7.05 6.70 -16.56
N GLU A 42 -7.06 6.62 -17.90
CA GLU A 42 -6.08 5.90 -18.71
C GLU A 42 -4.64 6.39 -18.48
N GLY A 43 -3.69 5.46 -18.35
CA GLY A 43 -2.29 5.75 -18.01
C GLY A 43 -1.98 5.83 -16.50
N SER A 44 -2.97 5.58 -15.65
CA SER A 44 -2.73 5.30 -14.23
C SER A 44 -2.24 3.87 -14.03
N THR A 45 -1.32 3.68 -13.09
CA THR A 45 -0.69 2.39 -12.80
C THR A 45 -0.93 1.99 -11.34
N LEU A 46 -1.14 0.71 -11.10
CA LEU A 46 -1.37 0.16 -9.77
C LEU A 46 -0.09 -0.47 -9.23
N TRP A 47 0.22 -0.17 -7.98
CA TRP A 47 1.42 -0.65 -7.31
C TRP A 47 1.05 -1.26 -5.97
N LYS A 48 1.79 -2.29 -5.58
CA LYS A 48 1.66 -2.92 -4.27
C LYS A 48 3.00 -3.07 -3.58
N ARG A 49 3.00 -3.05 -2.25
CA ARG A 49 4.14 -3.46 -1.44
C ARG A 49 3.66 -4.26 -0.24
N LYS A 50 4.51 -5.19 0.21
CA LYS A 50 4.34 -5.81 1.53
C LYS A 50 5.09 -4.96 2.54
N ALA A 51 4.36 -4.39 3.48
CA ALA A 51 4.92 -3.63 4.58
C ALA A 51 4.77 -4.40 5.89
N TYR A 52 5.85 -4.41 6.65
CA TYR A 52 5.90 -5.00 7.97
C TYR A 52 5.87 -3.85 8.97
N ARG A 53 4.90 -3.89 9.88
CA ARG A 53 4.84 -2.95 11.00
C ARG A 53 5.89 -3.39 12.02
N GLY A 54 7.04 -2.71 11.99
CA GLY A 54 8.13 -2.95 12.92
C GLY A 54 7.85 -2.41 14.32
N ILE A 55 8.79 -2.65 15.21
CA ILE A 55 8.81 -2.06 16.55
C ILE A 55 8.89 -0.52 16.40
N ALA A 56 8.11 0.23 17.17
CA ALA A 56 8.03 1.70 17.11
C ALA A 56 7.36 2.32 15.86
N ASN A 57 6.35 1.67 15.26
CA ASN A 57 5.56 2.19 14.13
C ASN A 57 6.38 2.44 12.83
N VAL A 58 7.56 1.86 12.71
CA VAL A 58 8.35 1.95 11.47
C VAL A 58 7.82 0.91 10.48
N SER A 59 7.28 1.36 9.36
CA SER A 59 6.90 0.49 8.23
C SER A 59 8.14 0.15 7.41
N MET A 60 8.52 -1.12 7.37
CA MET A 60 9.60 -1.61 6.53
C MET A 60 9.04 -2.46 5.38
N SER A 61 9.51 -2.20 4.16
CA SER A 61 9.17 -3.01 2.98
C SER A 61 10.44 -3.53 2.30
N PRO A 62 10.81 -4.81 2.48
CA PRO A 62 12.05 -5.36 1.95
C PRO A 62 12.10 -5.42 0.40
N LYS A 63 10.95 -5.43 -0.27
CA LYS A 63 10.84 -5.48 -1.74
C LYS A 63 10.47 -4.14 -2.40
N GLY A 64 10.30 -3.06 -1.63
CA GLY A 64 9.81 -1.79 -2.17
C GLY A 64 8.43 -1.93 -2.84
N TRP A 65 8.12 -1.01 -3.76
CA TRP A 65 6.88 -1.04 -4.54
C TRP A 65 7.06 -1.88 -5.82
N THR A 66 6.05 -2.69 -6.13
CA THR A 66 5.97 -3.48 -7.37
C THR A 66 4.73 -3.04 -8.15
N GLN A 67 4.90 -2.64 -9.41
CA GLN A 67 3.78 -2.38 -10.31
C GLN A 67 3.09 -3.69 -10.66
N VAL A 68 1.77 -3.69 -10.64
CA VAL A 68 0.93 -4.86 -10.95
C VAL A 68 -0.10 -4.59 -12.04
N ASP A 69 -0.32 -3.32 -12.40
CA ASP A 69 -1.14 -2.86 -13.52
C ASP A 69 -0.52 -1.57 -14.09
#